data_AF-A0A3C0C422-F1
#
_entry.id   AF-A0A3C0C422-F1
#
_cell.length_a   1.000
_cell.length_b   1.000
_cell.length_c   1.000
_cell.angle_alpha   90.00
_cell.angle_beta   90.00
_cell.angle_gamma   90.00
#
_symmetry.space_group_name_H-M   'P 1'
#
loop_
_entity.id
_entity.type
_entity.pdbx_description
1 polymer ?
#
loop_
_entity_poly.entity_id
_entity_poly.type
_entity_poly.pdbx_seq_one_letter_code
_entity_poly.pdbx_strand_id
1 'polypeptide(L)'
;MSARRIDSKVLGVLSDTHGSYPAWVSAVSLFKNADAVLHAGDVLYHGPRNPIPGGYTPADLADAINRYKGTIFIARGNCDADVDQMVLAPLLAPYVSIW
;
A
#
# COMPACT_ATOMS: atom_id res chain seq x y z
N MET A 1 -1.29 7.69 18.02
CA MET A 1 -0.75 6.32 17.80
C MET A 1 -1.94 5.38 17.72
N SER A 2 -2.21 4.77 16.56
CA SER A 2 -3.30 3.78 16.44
C SER A 2 -2.72 2.38 16.54
N ALA A 3 -2.96 1.70 17.65
CA ALA A 3 -2.65 0.28 17.76
C ALA A 3 -3.84 -0.54 17.24
N ARG A 4 -3.57 -1.59 16.46
CA ARG A 4 -4.58 -2.56 16.04
C ARG A 4 -4.07 -3.96 16.33
N ARG A 5 -4.91 -4.78 16.95
CA ARG A 5 -4.65 -6.20 17.12
C ARG A 5 -5.08 -6.92 15.84
N ILE A 6 -4.21 -7.78 15.33
CA ILE A 6 -4.54 -8.72 14.26
C ILE A 6 -4.64 -10.09 14.93
N ASP A 7 -5.80 -10.74 14.81
CA ASP A 7 -6.06 -11.98 15.54
C ASP A 7 -5.48 -13.23 14.84
N SER A 8 -5.11 -13.12 13.57
CA SER A 8 -4.49 -14.22 12.82
C SER A 8 -2.97 -14.16 12.75
N LYS A 9 -2.38 -15.24 12.24
CA LYS A 9 -0.93 -15.43 12.09
C LYS A 9 -0.39 -15.06 10.70
N VAL A 10 -1.23 -14.58 9.76
CA VAL A 10 -0.82 -14.37 8.37
C VAL A 10 -0.96 -12.90 7.98
N LEU A 11 0.17 -12.30 7.63
CA LEU A 11 0.29 -10.93 7.16
C LEU A 11 0.75 -10.93 5.69
N GLY A 12 -0.02 -10.28 4.82
CA GLY A 12 0.44 -9.98 3.46
C GLY A 12 1.38 -8.79 3.48
N VAL A 13 2.54 -8.91 2.85
CA VAL A 13 3.53 -7.82 2.78
C VAL A 13 3.83 -7.51 1.32
N LEU A 14 3.73 -6.24 0.96
CA LEU A 14 4.14 -5.71 -0.35
C LEU A 14 4.83 -4.36 -0.19
N SER A 15 5.49 -3.90 -1.25
CA SER A 15 6.21 -2.62 -1.30
C SER A 15 6.31 -2.18 -2.76
N ASP A 16 6.68 -0.91 -2.99
CA ASP A 16 7.13 -0.40 -4.29
C ASP A 16 6.11 -0.63 -5.42
N THR A 17 4.82 -0.41 -5.12
CA THR A 17 3.79 -0.50 -6.17
C THR A 17 3.96 0.61 -7.21
N HIS A 18 4.51 1.77 -6.82
CA HIS A 18 4.91 2.83 -7.74
C HIS A 18 3.82 3.21 -8.76
N GLY A 19 2.55 3.21 -8.34
CA GLY A 19 1.41 3.55 -9.20
C GLY A 19 0.90 2.40 -10.08
N SER A 20 1.46 1.20 -9.97
CA SER A 20 1.03 0.02 -10.73
C SER A 20 -0.23 -0.61 -10.13
N TYR A 21 -1.39 -0.28 -10.69
CA TYR A 21 -2.65 -0.94 -10.36
C TYR A 21 -2.62 -2.48 -10.56
N PRO A 22 -2.07 -3.04 -11.65
CA PRO A 22 -2.03 -4.50 -11.78
C PRO A 22 -1.16 -5.19 -10.73
N ALA A 23 -0.07 -4.57 -10.27
CA ALA A 23 0.76 -5.11 -9.19
C ALA A 23 -0.05 -5.27 -7.89
N TRP A 24 -0.85 -4.24 -7.54
CA TRP A 24 -1.78 -4.30 -6.41
C TRP A 24 -2.81 -5.43 -6.54
N VAL A 25 -3.46 -5.55 -7.70
CA VAL A 25 -4.45 -6.61 -7.94
C VAL A 25 -3.83 -8.00 -7.79
N SER A 26 -2.65 -8.21 -8.39
CA SER A 26 -1.90 -9.46 -8.25
C SER A 26 -1.54 -9.76 -6.80
N ALA A 27 -1.01 -8.79 -6.06
CA ALA A 27 -0.64 -8.95 -4.65
C ALA A 27 -1.85 -9.30 -3.77
N VAL A 28 -2.94 -8.53 -3.87
CA VAL A 28 -4.18 -8.78 -3.10
C VAL A 28 -4.78 -10.15 -3.43
N SER A 29 -4.64 -10.62 -4.68
CA SER A 29 -5.11 -11.96 -5.05
C SER A 29 -4.36 -13.11 -4.34
N LEU A 30 -3.09 -12.88 -3.96
CA LEU A 30 -2.27 -13.81 -3.18
C LEU A 30 -2.58 -13.70 -1.68
N PHE A 31 -2.99 -12.52 -1.22
CA PHE A 31 -3.28 -12.22 0.18
C PHE A 31 -4.70 -12.59 0.63
N LYS A 32 -5.44 -13.41 -0.14
CA LYS A 32 -6.83 -13.80 0.18
C LYS A 32 -7.02 -14.39 1.57
N ASN A 33 -5.99 -15.03 2.13
CA ASN A 33 -6.01 -15.65 3.46
C ASN A 33 -5.26 -14.82 4.52
N ALA A 34 -4.86 -13.59 4.20
CA ALA A 34 -4.22 -12.68 5.15
C ALA A 34 -5.26 -11.75 5.78
N ASP A 35 -5.16 -11.54 7.09
CA ASP A 35 -6.10 -10.69 7.83
C ASP A 35 -5.74 -9.21 7.79
N ALA A 36 -4.48 -8.94 7.45
CA ALA A 36 -3.99 -7.61 7.19
C ALA A 36 -2.96 -7.61 6.05
N VAL A 37 -2.82 -6.43 5.46
CA VAL A 37 -1.79 -6.10 4.48
C VAL A 37 -0.89 -5.00 5.05
N LEU A 38 0.43 -5.19 4.97
CA LEU A 38 1.43 -4.15 5.20
C LEU A 38 2.03 -3.73 3.86
N HIS A 39 1.85 -2.47 3.47
CA HIS A 39 2.58 -1.86 2.38
C HIS A 39 3.78 -1.07 2.92
N ALA A 40 5.00 -1.41 2.51
CA ALA A 40 6.23 -0.80 3.02
C ALA A 40 6.65 0.49 2.29
N GLY A 41 5.68 1.23 1.74
CA GLY A 41 5.91 2.53 1.07
C GLY A 41 6.12 2.46 -0.43
N ASP A 42 6.32 3.64 -1.02
CA ASP A 42 6.49 3.89 -2.46
C ASP A 42 5.26 3.42 -3.25
N VAL A 43 4.12 4.05 -2.93
CA VAL A 43 2.79 3.58 -3.31
C VAL A 43 2.36 4.11 -4.68
N LEU A 44 2.32 5.43 -4.85
CA LEU A 44 1.67 6.06 -6.02
C LEU A 44 2.67 6.60 -7.04
N TYR A 45 3.64 7.39 -6.58
CA TYR A 45 4.61 8.01 -7.46
C TYR A 45 5.66 6.99 -7.92
N HIS A 46 5.94 6.94 -9.23
CA HIS A 46 6.93 6.01 -9.77
C HIS A 46 8.37 6.32 -9.31
N GLY A 47 8.65 7.56 -8.91
CA GLY A 47 9.98 7.99 -8.51
C GLY A 47 10.85 8.39 -9.70
N PRO A 48 11.67 9.46 -9.58
CA PRO A 48 12.40 10.05 -10.72
C PRO A 48 13.51 9.16 -11.28
N ARG A 49 13.89 8.10 -10.56
CA ARG A 49 14.96 7.16 -10.93
C ARG A 49 14.45 5.87 -11.57
N ASN A 50 13.13 5.67 -11.61
CA ASN A 50 12.53 4.43 -12.06
C ASN A 50 11.82 4.63 -13.40
N PRO A 51 11.86 3.62 -14.30
CA PRO A 51 10.98 3.61 -15.46
C PRO A 51 9.52 3.56 -15.00
N ILE A 52 8.62 4.09 -15.83
CA ILE A 52 7.18 4.01 -15.58
C ILE A 52 6.78 2.51 -15.58
N PRO A 53 6.19 1.99 -14.50
CA PRO A 53 5.83 0.58 -14.44
C PRO A 53 4.67 0.25 -15.37
N GLY A 54 4.54 -1.03 -15.72
CA GLY A 54 3.39 -1.52 -16.48
C GLY A 54 2.07 -1.26 -15.73
N GLY A 55 1.08 -0.71 -16.44
CA GLY A 55 -0.21 -0.34 -15.85
C GLY A 55 -0.10 0.77 -14.80
N TYR A 56 0.78 1.73 -15.02
CA TYR A 56 0.89 2.94 -14.20
C TYR A 56 -0.38 3.79 -14.29
N THR A 57 -1.30 3.56 -13.35
CA THR A 57 -2.52 4.33 -13.17
C THR A 57 -2.70 4.65 -11.68
N PRO A 58 -1.93 5.62 -11.13
CA PRO A 58 -1.94 5.94 -9.69
C PRO A 58 -3.33 6.26 -9.14
N ALA A 59 -4.20 6.87 -9.96
CA ALA A 59 -5.59 7.14 -9.58
C ALA A 59 -6.39 5.84 -9.36
N ASP A 60 -6.30 4.88 -10.27
CA ASP A 60 -6.98 3.58 -10.11
C ASP A 60 -6.42 2.80 -8.93
N LEU A 61 -5.10 2.86 -8.72
CA LEU A 61 -4.43 2.26 -7.57
C LEU A 61 -4.94 2.88 -6.25
N ALA A 62 -4.97 4.21 -6.15
CA ALA A 62 -5.49 4.91 -4.98
C ALA A 62 -6.96 4.53 -4.72
N ASP A 63 -7.80 4.53 -5.76
CA ASP A 63 -9.20 4.12 -5.66
C ASP A 63 -9.37 2.66 -5.22
N ALA A 64 -8.48 1.77 -5.66
CA ALA A 64 -8.50 0.36 -5.28
C ALA A 64 -8.09 0.16 -3.81
N ILE A 65 -7.02 0.84 -3.37
CA ILE A 65 -6.56 0.85 -1.99
C ILE A 65 -7.65 1.42 -1.07
N ASN A 66 -8.26 2.54 -1.44
CA ASN A 66 -9.32 3.19 -0.67
C ASN A 66 -10.59 2.34 -0.53
N ARG A 67 -10.89 1.51 -1.54
CA ARG A 67 -12.02 0.58 -1.52
C ARG A 67 -11.71 -0.75 -0.84
N TYR A 68 -10.44 -1.04 -0.55
CA TYR A 68 -10.06 -2.27 0.12
C TYR A 68 -10.73 -2.37 1.49
N LYS A 69 -11.47 -3.47 1.71
CA LYS A 69 -12.27 -3.67 2.92
C LYS A 69 -11.50 -4.33 4.06
N GLY A 70 -10.35 -4.93 3.75
CA GLY A 70 -9.47 -5.53 4.75
C GLY A 70 -8.69 -4.50 5.54
N THR A 71 -7.91 -4.97 6.51
CA THR A 71 -7.00 -4.09 7.26
C THR A 71 -5.75 -3.84 6.42
N ILE A 72 -5.41 -2.57 6.19
CA ILE A 72 -4.17 -2.17 5.55
C ILE A 72 -3.40 -1.19 6.44
N PHE A 73 -2.10 -1.44 6.57
CA PHE A 73 -1.13 -0.51 7.15
C PHE A 73 -0.16 -0.09 6.06
N ILE A 74 0.17 1.19 6.00
CA ILE A 74 1.15 1.71 5.05
C ILE A 74 2.21 2.47 5.80
N ALA A 75 3.47 2.04 5.65
CA ALA A 75 4.62 2.86 6.01
C ALA A 75 4.96 3.78 4.84
N ARG A 76 5.31 5.03 5.12
CA ARG A 76 5.71 6.01 4.12
C ARG A 76 7.10 5.66 3.59
N GLY A 77 7.20 5.51 2.27
CA GLY A 77 8.46 5.35 1.54
C GLY A 77 9.08 6.69 1.15
N ASN A 78 10.24 6.65 0.50
CA ASN A 78 10.96 7.86 0.10
C ASN A 78 10.35 8.57 -1.12
N CYS A 79 9.58 7.87 -1.95
CA CYS A 79 8.88 8.48 -3.08
C CYS A 79 7.51 9.04 -2.69
N ASP A 80 6.99 8.70 -1.51
CA ASP A 80 5.68 9.14 -1.05
C ASP A 80 5.70 10.59 -0.56
N ALA A 81 4.84 11.42 -1.13
CA ALA A 81 4.68 12.84 -0.85
C ALA A 81 3.39 13.13 -0.08
N ASP A 82 3.28 14.34 0.47
CA ASP A 82 2.08 14.74 1.24
C ASP A 82 0.82 14.79 0.35
N VAL A 83 0.99 15.01 -0.96
CA VAL A 83 -0.11 14.94 -1.94
C VAL A 83 -0.66 13.52 -2.09
N ASP A 84 0.15 12.49 -1.92
CA ASP A 84 -0.32 11.09 -1.97
C ASP A 84 -1.24 10.79 -0.78
N GLN A 85 -0.93 11.34 0.39
CA GLN A 85 -1.81 11.25 1.56
C GLN A 85 -3.17 11.91 1.34
N MET A 86 -3.26 12.95 0.50
CA MET A 86 -4.53 13.64 0.22
C MET A 86 -5.51 12.77 -0.59
N VAL A 87 -5.00 11.75 -1.31
CA VAL A 87 -5.81 10.84 -2.13
C VAL A 87 -5.90 9.43 -1.55
N LEU A 88 -5.06 9.07 -0.57
CA LEU A 88 -5.13 7.80 0.15
C LEU A 88 -5.90 7.95 1.47
N ALA A 89 -6.92 7.11 1.64
CA ALA A 89 -7.67 7.01 2.88
C ALA A 89 -6.86 6.32 3.99
N PRO A 90 -6.05 5.27 3.73
CA PRO A 90 -5.09 4.78 4.71
C PRO A 90 -4.03 5.82 5.04
N LEU A 91 -3.63 5.88 6.30
CA LEU A 91 -2.53 6.75 6.73
C LEU A 91 -1.20 6.20 6.20
N LEU A 92 -0.44 7.05 5.51
CA LEU A 92 0.98 6.87 5.22
C LEU A 92 1.78 7.17 6.50
N ALA A 93 1.87 6.19 7.39
CA ALA A 93 2.53 6.35 8.67
C ALA A 93 4.05 6.46 8.50
N PRO A 94 4.77 7.24 9.32
CA PRO A 94 6.23 7.33 9.23
C PRO A 94 6.94 5.98 9.48
N TYR A 95 6.28 5.07 10.18
CA TYR A 95 6.71 3.68 10.36
C TYR A 95 5.50 2.81 10.76
N VAL A 96 5.65 1.50 10.59
CA VAL A 96 4.75 0.48 11.14
C VAL A 96 5.59 -0.52 11.94
N SER A 97 5.14 -0.87 13.15
CA SER A 97 5.82 -1.85 14.01
C SER A 97 4.89 -3.03 14.26
N ILE A 98 5.43 -4.25 14.16
CA ILE A 98 4.71 -5.51 14.35
C ILE A 98 5.54 -6.36 15.31
N TRP A 99 4.89 -6.97 16.31
CA TRP A 99 5.51 -7.80 17.34
C TRP A 99 4.57 -8.92 17.78
#